data_AF-A0A0B1SZ36-F1
#
_entry.id   AF-A0A0B1SZ36-F1
#
_cell.length_a   1.000
_cell.length_b   1.000
_cell.length_c   1.000
_cell.angle_alpha   90.00
_cell.angle_beta   90.00
_cell.angle_gamma   90.00
#
_symmetry.space_group_name_H-M   'P 1'
#
loop_
_entity.id
_entity.type
_entity.pdbx_description
1 polymer ?
#
loop_
_entity_poly.entity_id
_entity_poly.type
_entity_poly.pdbx_seq_one_letter_code
_entity_poly.pdbx_strand_id
1 'polypeptide(L)'
;MSHEFSEDHARTFCEKKGVTAAMAIVRHVKGGSTEAVKTMANDMLRKWTLDPQCQKAVVFVVSTDDMKFWVARDDKVPIYGDEFTDIFNQQVSFFLFRG
;
A
#
# COMPACT_ATOMS: atom_id res chain seq x y z
N MET A 1 -27.42 29.27 6.37
CA MET A 1 -27.73 27.84 6.21
C MET A 1 -26.47 27.07 6.55
N SER A 2 -26.43 26.57 7.78
CA SER A 2 -25.33 25.77 8.32
C SER A 2 -25.26 24.48 7.52
N HIS A 3 -24.16 24.21 6.80
CA HIS A 3 -23.94 22.90 6.21
C HIS A 3 -23.58 21.93 7.34
N GLU A 4 -24.59 21.30 7.93
CA GLU A 4 -24.41 20.11 8.77
C GLU A 4 -23.91 18.99 7.85
N PHE A 5 -22.59 18.76 7.84
CA PHE A 5 -22.00 17.58 7.22
C PHE A 5 -22.38 16.40 8.10
N SER A 6 -23.54 15.80 7.80
CA SER A 6 -24.08 14.66 8.54
C SER A 6 -23.05 13.53 8.57
N GLU A 7 -22.55 13.18 9.76
CA GLU A 7 -21.55 12.11 9.98
C GLU A 7 -21.98 10.77 9.36
N ASP A 8 -23.28 10.53 9.22
CA ASP A 8 -23.82 9.35 8.55
C ASP A 8 -23.41 9.25 7.08
N HIS A 9 -23.45 10.37 6.35
CA HIS A 9 -23.04 10.39 4.94
C HIS A 9 -21.54 10.13 4.78
N ALA A 10 -20.73 10.62 5.73
CA ALA A 10 -19.28 10.39 5.76
C ALA A 10 -18.94 8.92 6.03
N ARG A 11 -19.65 8.25 6.96
CA ARG A 11 -19.49 6.80 7.22
C ARG A 11 -19.85 5.97 6.01
N THR A 12 -21.02 6.21 5.40
CA THR A 12 -21.45 5.46 4.20
C THR A 12 -20.52 5.71 3.01
N PHE A 13 -19.95 6.91 2.90
CA PHE A 13 -19.00 7.24 1.84
C PHE A 13 -17.72 6.42 1.96
N CYS A 14 -17.07 6.42 3.14
CA CYS A 14 -15.83 5.66 3.31
C CYS A 14 -16.06 4.15 3.24
N GLU A 15 -17.23 3.64 3.62
CA GLU A 15 -17.58 2.22 3.43
C GLU A 15 -17.60 1.84 1.95
N LYS A 16 -18.20 2.66 1.09
CA LYS A 16 -18.31 2.42 -0.36
C LYS A 16 -17.03 2.79 -1.13
N LYS A 17 -16.20 3.67 -0.57
CA LYS A 17 -14.95 4.09 -1.20
C LYS A 17 -13.99 2.89 -1.30
N GLY A 18 -13.45 2.69 -2.49
CA GLY A 18 -12.39 1.71 -2.76
C GLY A 18 -11.06 2.08 -2.10
N VAL A 19 -10.06 1.22 -2.32
CA VAL A 19 -8.70 1.40 -1.80
C VAL A 19 -7.88 2.24 -2.80
N THR A 20 -7.14 3.22 -2.30
CA THR A 20 -6.17 3.99 -3.08
C THR A 20 -4.83 3.26 -3.06
N ALA A 21 -4.30 2.92 -4.23
CA ALA A 21 -3.03 2.21 -4.34
C ALA A 21 -1.94 3.10 -4.94
N ALA A 22 -0.72 2.98 -4.42
CA ALA A 22 0.49 3.51 -5.04
C ALA A 22 1.56 2.42 -5.12
N MET A 23 2.38 2.46 -6.17
CA MET A 23 3.48 1.51 -6.36
C MET A 23 4.77 2.26 -6.67
N ALA A 24 5.83 1.90 -5.96
CA ALA A 24 7.18 2.36 -6.24
C ALA A 24 8.04 1.18 -6.70
N ILE A 25 8.65 1.32 -7.87
CA ILE A 25 9.62 0.37 -8.42
C ILE A 25 10.99 1.03 -8.35
N VAL A 26 11.91 0.39 -7.63
CA VAL A 26 13.28 0.88 -7.44
C VAL A 26 14.26 -0.23 -7.76
N ARG A 27 15.47 0.14 -8.19
CA ARG A 27 16.52 -0.85 -8.43
C ARG A 27 17.10 -1.39 -7.13
N HIS A 28 17.54 -0.47 -6.28
CA HIS A 28 18.19 -0.78 -5.02
C HIS A 28 17.71 0.20 -3.94
N VAL A 29 17.44 -0.31 -2.76
CA VAL A 29 17.17 0.50 -1.56
C VAL A 29 18.42 0.55 -0.71
N LYS A 30 18.79 1.74 -0.22
CA LYS A 30 19.97 1.90 0.64
C LYS A 30 19.93 0.92 1.81
N GLY A 31 20.90 0.01 1.85
CA GLY A 31 21.00 -1.05 2.86
C GLY A 31 20.52 -2.43 2.38
N GLY A 32 19.79 -2.53 1.28
CA GLY A 32 19.40 -3.78 0.60
C GLY A 32 18.56 -4.77 1.42
N SER A 33 18.15 -4.38 2.64
CA SER A 33 17.46 -5.27 3.57
C SER A 33 15.94 -5.16 3.45
N THR A 34 15.25 -6.19 3.93
CA THR A 34 13.78 -6.19 4.03
C THR A 34 13.31 -5.02 4.90
N GLU A 35 14.02 -4.70 5.98
CA GLU A 35 13.72 -3.59 6.88
C GLU A 35 13.84 -2.24 6.18
N ALA A 36 14.81 -2.08 5.28
CA ALA A 36 14.97 -0.86 4.51
C ALA A 36 13.80 -0.64 3.54
N VAL A 37 13.37 -1.69 2.85
CA VAL A 37 12.22 -1.66 1.93
C VAL A 37 10.91 -1.44 2.70
N LYS A 38 10.74 -2.10 3.85
CA LYS A 38 9.62 -1.87 4.78
C LYS A 38 9.56 -0.42 5.26
N THR A 39 10.70 0.12 5.68
CA THR A 39 10.78 1.51 6.15
C THR A 39 10.41 2.48 5.03
N MET A 40 10.90 2.24 3.82
CA MET A 40 10.56 3.05 2.65
C MET A 40 9.06 3.03 2.34
N ALA A 41 8.44 1.84 2.33
CA ALA A 41 7.01 1.69 2.09
C ALA A 41 6.15 2.42 3.14
N ASN A 42 6.49 2.25 4.43
CA ASN A 42 5.79 2.92 5.53
C ASN A 42 5.96 4.45 5.47
N ASP A 43 7.16 4.92 5.13
CA ASP A 43 7.43 6.35 4.96
C ASP A 43 6.63 6.95 3.81
N MET A 44 6.50 6.23 2.68
CA MET A 44 5.66 6.64 1.57
C MET A 44 4.20 6.71 1.98
N LEU A 45 3.65 5.66 2.62
CA LEU A 45 2.27 5.65 3.08
C LEU A 45 1.98 6.82 4.03
N ARG A 46 2.90 7.12 4.95
CA ARG A 46 2.73 8.20 5.93
C ARG A 46 2.87 9.59 5.33
N LYS A 47 3.83 9.78 4.41
CA LYS A 47 4.18 11.11 3.86
C LYS A 47 3.36 11.45 2.64
N TRP A 48 2.94 10.46 1.86
CA TRP A 48 2.07 10.67 0.71
C TRP A 48 0.64 10.72 1.22
N THR A 49 0.00 11.88 1.05
CA THR A 49 -1.41 12.08 1.42
C THR A 49 -2.32 11.36 0.41
N LEU A 50 -2.26 10.03 0.39
CA LEU A 50 -2.93 9.19 -0.61
C LEU A 50 -4.44 9.12 -0.39
N ASP A 51 -4.87 9.00 0.87
CA ASP A 51 -6.28 9.05 1.23
C ASP A 51 -6.51 9.77 2.57
N PRO A 52 -6.50 11.12 2.57
CA PRO A 52 -6.67 11.90 3.79
C PRO A 52 -8.05 11.75 4.42
N GLN A 53 -9.06 11.33 3.65
CA GLN A 53 -10.45 11.30 4.10
C GLN A 53 -10.81 9.97 4.76
N CYS A 54 -10.50 8.85 4.09
CA CYS A 54 -10.94 7.54 4.53
C CYS A 54 -9.80 6.66 5.04
N GLN A 55 -8.54 7.07 4.86
CA GLN A 55 -7.35 6.29 5.24
C GLN A 55 -7.44 4.85 4.72
N LYS A 56 -7.82 4.69 3.45
CA LYS A 56 -7.83 3.41 2.75
C LYS A 56 -6.74 3.43 1.68
N ALA A 57 -5.48 3.60 2.09
CA ALA A 57 -4.35 3.57 1.17
C ALA A 57 -3.46 2.34 1.35
N VAL A 58 -2.88 1.89 0.23
CA VAL A 58 -1.87 0.84 0.17
C VAL A 58 -0.70 1.32 -0.68
N VAL A 59 0.52 1.07 -0.19
CA VAL A 59 1.77 1.33 -0.93
C VAL A 59 2.51 0.02 -1.13
N PHE A 60 2.82 -0.27 -2.39
CA PHE A 60 3.67 -1.38 -2.81
C PHE A 60 5.07 -0.86 -3.12
N VAL A 61 6.11 -1.50 -2.59
CA VAL A 61 7.50 -1.22 -2.98
C VAL A 61 8.14 -2.51 -3.50
N VAL A 62 8.67 -2.43 -4.73
CA VAL A 62 9.44 -3.50 -5.37
C VAL A 62 10.87 -3.00 -5.58
N SER A 63 11.83 -3.67 -4.95
CA SER A 63 13.26 -3.46 -5.22
C SER A 63 13.77 -4.59 -6.10
N THR A 64 14.14 -4.26 -7.35
CA THR A 64 14.42 -5.27 -8.38
C THR A 64 15.78 -5.95 -8.19
N ASP A 65 16.82 -5.20 -7.85
CA ASP A 65 18.18 -5.73 -7.69
C ASP A 65 18.32 -6.44 -6.32
N ASP A 66 17.59 -5.95 -5.30
CA ASP A 66 17.57 -6.58 -3.98
C ASP A 66 16.63 -7.80 -3.90
N MET A 67 15.78 -7.98 -4.92
CA MET A 67 14.69 -8.98 -4.95
C MET A 67 13.81 -8.92 -3.70
N LYS A 68 13.41 -7.71 -3.31
CA LYS A 68 12.60 -7.45 -2.12
C LYS A 68 11.28 -6.79 -2.47
N PHE A 69 10.26 -7.15 -1.71
CA PHE A 69 8.93 -6.59 -1.83
C PHE A 69 8.37 -6.28 -0.44
N TRP A 70 7.62 -5.18 -0.33
CA TRP A 70 6.87 -4.88 0.87
C TRP A 70 5.56 -4.16 0.54
N VAL A 71 4.55 -4.40 1.37
CA VAL A 71 3.26 -3.72 1.32
C VAL A 71 3.03 -2.97 2.63
N ALA A 72 2.89 -1.66 2.54
CA ALA A 72 2.40 -0.83 3.64
C ALA A 72 0.92 -0.50 3.40
N ARG A 73 0.09 -0.55 4.43
CA ARG A 73 -1.34 -0.23 4.33
C ARG A 73 -1.83 0.52 5.54
N ASP A 74 -2.88 1.32 5.35
CA ASP A 74 -3.67 1.84 6.46
C ASP A 74 -4.53 0.73 7.09
N ASP A 75 -4.92 0.93 8.34
CA ASP A 75 -5.71 -0.03 9.12
C ASP A 75 -7.14 -0.24 8.57
N LYS A 76 -7.69 0.74 7.84
CA LYS A 76 -9.04 0.69 7.28
C LYS A 76 -9.12 -0.01 5.92
N VAL A 77 -8.00 -0.51 5.40
CA VAL A 77 -7.96 -1.35 4.21
C VAL A 77 -8.52 -2.74 4.58
N PRO A 78 -9.59 -3.22 3.91
CA PRO A 78 -10.28 -4.47 4.27
C PRO A 78 -9.57 -5.74 3.76
N ILE A 79 -8.27 -5.65 3.48
CA ILE A 79 -7.41 -6.72 2.96
C ILE A 79 -6.19 -6.75 3.87
N TYR A 80 -5.85 -7.92 4.41
CA TYR A 80 -4.72 -8.03 5.31
C TYR A 80 -3.40 -7.94 4.52
N GLY A 81 -2.32 -7.46 5.15
CA GLY A 81 -1.05 -7.19 4.45
C GLY A 81 -0.34 -8.47 3.97
N ASP A 82 -0.59 -9.57 4.69
CA ASP A 82 -0.20 -10.93 4.34
C ASP A 82 -0.93 -11.44 3.10
N GLU A 83 -2.22 -11.16 2.90
CA GLU A 83 -2.93 -11.56 1.68
C GLU A 83 -2.29 -10.95 0.42
N PHE A 84 -1.87 -9.68 0.46
CA PHE A 84 -1.13 -9.07 -0.65
C PHE A 84 0.26 -9.69 -0.84
N THR A 85 0.92 -10.05 0.26
CA THR A 85 2.24 -10.69 0.23
C THR A 85 2.15 -12.10 -0.33
N ASP A 86 1.09 -12.85 0.00
CA ASP A 86 0.81 -14.18 -0.50
C ASP A 86 0.46 -14.15 -1.99
N ILE A 87 -0.37 -13.20 -2.43
CA ILE A 87 -0.62 -12.96 -3.87
C ILE A 87 0.70 -12.69 -4.59
N PHE A 88 1.56 -11.83 -4.04
CA PHE A 88 2.85 -11.54 -4.64
C PHE A 88 3.72 -12.80 -4.72
N ASN A 89 3.90 -13.52 -3.62
CA ASN A 89 4.73 -14.73 -3.57
C ASN A 89 4.25 -15.84 -4.52
N GLN A 90 2.93 -15.99 -4.69
CA GLN A 90 2.37 -16.92 -5.68
C GLN A 90 2.74 -16.52 -7.12
N GLN A 91 2.89 -15.23 -7.40
CA GLN A 91 3.20 -14.69 -8.72
C GLN A 91 4.71 -14.45 -8.95
N VAL A 92 5.57 -14.48 -7.91
CA VAL A 92 7.04 -14.36 -8.06
C VAL A 92 7.59 -15.44 -8.98
N SER A 93 7.10 -16.68 -8.87
CA SER A 93 7.45 -17.74 -9.82
C SER A 93 7.09 -17.37 -11.26
N PHE A 94 5.95 -16.71 -11.48
CA PHE A 94 5.52 -16.29 -12.82
C PHE A 94 6.40 -15.17 -13.40
N PHE A 95 6.86 -14.23 -12.57
CA PHE A 95 7.74 -13.13 -13.00
C PHE A 95 9.16 -13.60 -13.37
N LEU A 96 9.69 -14.64 -12.71
CA LEU A 96 11.04 -15.15 -12.95
C LEU A 96 11.16 -16.03 -14.22
N PHE A 97 10.06 -16.61 -14.72
CA PHE A 97 10.07 -17.49 -15.91
C PHE A 97 9.85 -16.75 -17.25
N ARG A 98 9.61 -15.43 -17.25
CA ARG A 98 9.40 -14.63 -18.47
C ARG A 98 10.40 -13.48 -18.67
N GLY A 99 11.51 -13.48 -17.92
CA GLY A 99 12.65 -12.58 -18.12
C GLY A 99 13.67 -13.17 -19.09
#